data_AF-A0A453Q6T1-F1
#
_entry.id   AF-A0A453Q6T1-F1
#
_cell.length_a   1.000
_cell.length_b   1.000
_cell.length_c   1.000
_cell.angle_alpha   90.00
_cell.angle_beta   90.00
_cell.angle_gamma   90.00
#
_symmetry.space_group_name_H-M   'P 1'
#
loop_
_entity.id
_entity.type
_entity.pdbx_description
1 polymer ?
#
loop_
_entity_poly.entity_id
_entity_poly.type
_entity_poly.pdbx_seq_one_letter_code
_entity_poly.pdbx_strand_id
1 'polypeptide(L)'
;MKRFTFWPQAYLGLTFNWGALLGWAAIRGSLDPAIILPLYTAGICWTLVYDTIYAHQDKEDDLKVGVKSTALRFGDSTKQWISAFGAASIGSLALSGYNAELAWPYYPLLTAAAAHLAWQISTVDLSDRADCNRKFVSNKWFGALVSSGILLGRLAS
;
A
#
# COMPACT_ATOMS: atom_id res chain seq x y z
N MET A 1 -19.38 -0.37 0.72
CA MET A 1 -18.93 0.87 0.03
C MET A 1 -19.12 0.86 -1.48
N LYS A 2 -18.89 -0.26 -2.20
CA LYS A 2 -19.01 -0.34 -3.67
C LYS A 2 -20.33 0.20 -4.26
N ARG A 3 -21.45 0.14 -3.52
CA ARG A 3 -22.76 0.68 -3.95
C ARG A 3 -22.87 2.22 -3.88
N PHE A 4 -22.01 2.87 -3.10
CA PHE A 4 -22.11 4.30 -2.79
C PHE A 4 -20.98 5.13 -3.40
N THR A 5 -19.76 4.59 -3.46
CA THR A 5 -18.55 5.32 -3.89
C THR A 5 -17.66 4.48 -4.80
N PHE A 6 -16.90 5.17 -5.66
CA PHE A 6 -15.81 4.61 -6.47
C PHE A 6 -14.50 4.40 -5.71
N TRP A 7 -14.47 4.72 -4.42
CA TRP A 7 -13.29 4.57 -3.57
C TRP A 7 -13.41 3.50 -2.47
N PRO A 8 -14.03 2.31 -2.71
CA PRO A 8 -14.12 1.30 -1.66
C PRO A 8 -12.73 0.86 -1.15
N GLN A 9 -11.72 0.86 -2.02
CA GLN A 9 -10.32 0.59 -1.70
C GLN A 9 -9.74 1.57 -0.67
N ALA A 10 -10.13 2.86 -0.72
CA ALA A 10 -9.66 3.85 0.25
C ALA A 10 -10.23 3.58 1.65
N TYR A 11 -11.50 3.19 1.72
CA TYR A 11 -12.14 2.80 2.98
C TYR A 11 -11.52 1.53 3.55
N LEU A 12 -11.23 0.55 2.69
CA LEU A 12 -10.49 -0.65 3.08
C LEU A 12 -9.12 -0.28 3.65
N GLY A 13 -8.39 0.61 2.98
CA GLY A 13 -7.11 1.12 3.46
C GLY A 13 -7.22 1.77 4.84
N LEU A 14 -8.21 2.62 5.07
CA LEU A 14 -8.45 3.24 6.38
C LEU A 14 -8.73 2.19 7.46
N THR A 15 -9.61 1.22 7.21
CA THR A 15 -10.00 0.25 8.23
C THR A 15 -8.91 -0.78 8.52
N PHE A 16 -8.23 -1.31 7.49
CA PHE A 16 -7.18 -2.32 7.68
C PHE A 16 -5.92 -1.75 8.32
N ASN A 17 -5.53 -0.52 7.97
CA ASN A 17 -4.28 0.05 8.49
C ASN A 17 -4.45 0.69 9.88
N TRP A 18 -5.67 0.71 10.42
CA TRP A 18 -5.95 1.22 11.77
C TRP A 18 -5.12 0.51 12.85
N GLY A 19 -4.71 -0.73 12.61
CA GLY A 19 -3.80 -1.49 13.47
C GLY A 19 -2.45 -0.78 13.73
N ALA A 20 -1.97 0.07 12.83
CA ALA A 20 -0.75 0.85 13.06
C ALA A 20 -0.93 1.83 14.23
N LEU A 21 -2.02 2.58 14.24
CA LEU A 21 -2.36 3.54 15.30
C LEU A 21 -2.54 2.83 16.65
N LEU A 22 -3.31 1.73 16.65
CA LEU A 22 -3.56 0.95 17.86
C LEU A 22 -2.28 0.31 18.40
N GLY A 23 -1.49 -0.33 17.54
CA GLY A 23 -0.24 -0.97 17.94
C GLY A 23 0.76 0.02 18.52
N TRP A 24 0.88 1.20 17.91
CA TRP A 24 1.72 2.28 18.43
C TRP A 24 1.23 2.76 19.79
N ALA A 25 -0.05 3.13 19.91
CA ALA A 25 -0.62 3.64 21.15
C ALA A 25 -0.53 2.61 22.30
N ALA A 26 -0.74 1.32 22.00
CA ALA A 26 -0.66 0.25 22.99
C ALA A 26 0.74 0.09 23.58
N ILE A 27 1.80 0.29 22.78
CA ILE A 27 3.19 0.12 23.23
C ILE A 27 3.78 1.42 23.80
N ARG A 28 3.46 2.58 23.21
CA ARG A 28 4.07 3.88 23.57
C ARG A 28 3.23 4.71 24.54
N GLY A 29 1.96 4.36 24.75
CA GLY A 29 1.04 5.13 25.61
C GLY A 29 0.65 6.50 25.05
N SER A 30 1.09 6.83 23.83
CA SER A 30 0.84 8.09 23.14
C SER A 30 0.87 7.88 21.63
N LEU A 31 0.38 8.84 20.85
CA LEU A 31 0.57 8.88 19.40
C LEU A 31 1.57 9.99 19.10
N ASP A 32 2.70 9.64 18.48
CA ASP A 32 3.61 10.63 17.89
C ASP A 32 3.16 10.89 16.45
N PRO A 33 2.54 12.05 16.15
CA PRO A 33 1.98 12.32 14.83
C PRO A 33 3.05 12.32 13.72
N ALA A 34 4.29 12.67 14.05
CA ALA A 34 5.38 12.76 13.07
C ALA A 34 5.78 11.37 12.56
N ILE A 35 5.65 10.33 13.38
CA ILE A 35 5.99 8.95 13.00
C ILE A 35 4.75 8.21 12.50
N ILE A 36 3.63 8.33 13.22
CA ILE A 36 2.48 7.45 13.02
C ILE A 36 1.60 7.87 11.85
N LEU A 37 1.44 9.17 11.58
CA LEU A 37 0.61 9.63 10.46
C LEU A 37 1.22 9.27 9.11
N PRO A 38 2.55 9.43 8.89
CA PRO A 38 3.18 8.93 7.67
C PRO A 38 3.10 7.40 7.55
N LEU A 39 3.28 6.65 8.66
CA LEU A 39 3.16 5.19 8.62
C LEU A 39 1.74 4.74 8.22
N TYR A 40 0.72 5.36 8.81
CA TYR A 40 -0.67 5.05 8.50
C TYR A 40 -1.03 5.44 7.06
N THR A 41 -0.57 6.61 6.61
CA THR A 41 -0.73 7.08 5.22
C THR A 41 -0.07 6.11 4.24
N ALA A 42 1.14 5.62 4.55
CA ALA A 42 1.80 4.63 3.73
C ALA A 42 0.97 3.36 3.56
N GLY A 43 0.43 2.83 4.65
CA GLY A 43 -0.43 1.65 4.62
C GLY A 43 -1.68 1.83 3.75
N ILE A 44 -2.34 2.98 3.86
CA ILE A 44 -3.51 3.32 3.03
C ILE A 44 -3.12 3.40 1.56
N CYS A 45 -2.04 4.11 1.24
CA CYS A 45 -1.56 4.25 -0.14
C CYS A 45 -1.14 2.89 -0.73
N TRP A 46 -0.45 2.05 0.03
CA TRP A 46 -0.11 0.70 -0.40
C TRP A 46 -1.36 -0.16 -0.65
N THR A 47 -2.37 -0.05 0.23
CA THR A 47 -3.68 -0.71 0.04
C THR A 47 -4.37 -0.25 -1.23
N LEU A 48 -4.34 1.05 -1.52
CA LEU A 48 -4.85 1.58 -2.79
C LEU A 48 -4.12 1.01 -4.00
N VAL A 49 -2.82 0.70 -3.91
CA VAL A 49 -2.08 0.08 -5.01
C VAL A 49 -2.55 -1.36 -5.23
N TYR A 50 -2.38 -2.24 -4.24
CA TYR A 50 -2.61 -3.67 -4.46
C TYR A 50 -4.09 -4.01 -4.62
N ASP A 51 -4.99 -3.30 -3.91
CA ASP A 51 -6.43 -3.60 -3.96
C ASP A 51 -7.07 -3.01 -5.22
N THR A 52 -6.47 -1.96 -5.81
CA THR A 52 -6.87 -1.51 -7.15
C THR A 52 -6.44 -2.51 -8.23
N ILE A 53 -5.22 -3.07 -8.14
CA ILE A 53 -4.80 -4.17 -9.03
C ILE A 53 -5.74 -5.37 -8.87
N TYR A 54 -6.05 -5.75 -7.64
CA TYR A 54 -6.99 -6.83 -7.35
C TYR A 54 -8.38 -6.55 -7.96
N ALA A 55 -8.89 -5.32 -7.84
CA ALA A 55 -10.20 -4.95 -8.38
C ALA A 55 -10.33 -5.02 -9.90
N HIS A 56 -9.22 -5.05 -10.66
CA HIS A 56 -9.29 -5.30 -12.11
C HIS A 56 -9.72 -6.74 -12.44
N GLN A 57 -9.56 -7.69 -11.50
CA GLN A 57 -10.05 -9.07 -11.67
C GLN A 57 -11.57 -9.17 -11.77
N ASP A 58 -12.28 -8.24 -11.12
CA ASP A 58 -13.74 -8.22 -11.03
C ASP A 58 -14.34 -7.10 -11.90
N LYS A 59 -13.55 -6.43 -12.75
CA LYS A 59 -13.95 -5.22 -13.48
C LYS A 59 -15.22 -5.41 -14.31
N GLU A 60 -15.28 -6.49 -15.08
CA GLU A 60 -16.43 -6.79 -15.96
C GLU A 60 -17.69 -7.14 -15.15
N ASP A 61 -17.53 -7.89 -14.06
CA ASP A 61 -18.65 -8.30 -13.23
C ASP A 61 -19.16 -7.14 -12.37
N ASP A 62 -18.26 -6.29 -11.87
CA ASP A 62 -18.59 -5.04 -11.19
C ASP A 62 -19.42 -4.13 -12.12
N LEU A 63 -19.09 -4.07 -13.42
CA LEU A 63 -19.87 -3.35 -14.43
C LEU A 63 -21.27 -3.95 -14.64
N LYS A 64 -21.37 -5.28 -14.83
CA LYS A 64 -22.66 -5.97 -15.06
C LYS A 64 -23.63 -5.78 -13.90
N VAL A 65 -23.13 -5.77 -12.66
CA VAL A 65 -23.94 -5.66 -11.44
C VAL A 65 -24.11 -4.19 -10.99
N GLY A 66 -23.47 -3.24 -11.68
CA GLY A 66 -23.61 -1.81 -11.43
C GLY A 66 -22.94 -1.34 -10.12
N VAL A 67 -21.90 -2.02 -9.68
CA VAL A 67 -21.12 -1.65 -8.48
C VAL A 67 -19.84 -0.90 -8.87
N LYS A 68 -19.33 -0.06 -7.96
CA LYS A 68 -18.24 0.87 -8.22
C LYS A 68 -16.93 0.39 -7.60
N SER A 69 -15.80 0.67 -8.24
CA SER A 69 -14.44 0.39 -7.76
C SER A 69 -13.43 1.39 -8.32
N THR A 70 -12.23 1.46 -7.74
CA THR A 70 -11.14 2.30 -8.30
C THR A 70 -10.70 1.81 -9.68
N ALA A 71 -10.76 0.50 -9.95
CA ALA A 71 -10.48 -0.05 -11.28
C ALA A 71 -11.43 0.52 -12.35
N LEU A 72 -12.71 0.69 -12.01
CA LEU A 72 -13.69 1.34 -12.89
C LEU A 72 -13.48 2.85 -12.98
N ARG A 73 -13.14 3.52 -11.87
CA ARG A 73 -12.91 4.97 -11.85
C ARG A 73 -11.68 5.39 -12.64
N PHE A 74 -10.59 4.65 -12.51
CA PHE A 74 -9.32 5.01 -13.12
C PHE A 74 -9.19 4.50 -14.54
N GLY A 75 -9.86 3.39 -14.89
CA GLY A 75 -9.84 2.84 -16.24
C GLY A 75 -8.40 2.68 -16.75
N ASP A 76 -8.12 3.27 -17.91
CA ASP A 76 -6.82 3.18 -18.58
C ASP A 76 -5.72 3.98 -17.85
N SER A 77 -6.09 4.96 -17.04
CA SER A 77 -5.16 5.73 -16.20
C SER A 77 -4.75 5.00 -14.91
N THR A 78 -5.20 3.76 -14.68
CA THR A 78 -4.92 3.02 -13.44
C THR A 78 -3.44 3.01 -13.10
N LYS A 79 -2.55 2.69 -14.05
CA LYS A 79 -1.10 2.61 -13.80
C LYS A 79 -0.53 3.94 -13.29
N GLN A 80 -1.03 5.08 -13.78
CA GLN A 80 -0.59 6.41 -13.33
C GLN A 80 -1.02 6.66 -11.88
N TRP A 81 -2.27 6.38 -11.55
CA TRP A 81 -2.81 6.55 -10.19
C TRP A 81 -2.12 5.65 -9.17
N ILE A 82 -1.96 4.36 -9.47
CA ILE A 82 -1.27 3.45 -8.54
C ILE A 82 0.23 3.75 -8.46
N SER A 83 0.86 4.33 -9.48
CA SER A 83 2.23 4.85 -9.38
C SER A 83 2.31 6.02 -8.39
N ALA A 84 1.36 6.95 -8.44
CA ALA A 84 1.30 8.06 -7.49
C ALA A 84 1.08 7.58 -6.06
N PHE A 85 0.17 6.62 -5.84
CA PHE A 85 -0.02 6.00 -4.53
C PHE A 85 1.21 5.20 -4.09
N GLY A 86 1.89 4.50 -5.00
CA GLY A 86 3.14 3.80 -4.70
C GLY A 86 4.25 4.75 -4.25
N ALA A 87 4.43 5.86 -4.96
CA ALA A 87 5.38 6.91 -4.58
C ALA A 87 5.03 7.53 -3.22
N ALA A 88 3.75 7.84 -2.98
CA ALA A 88 3.28 8.35 -1.70
C ALA A 88 3.50 7.34 -0.56
N SER A 89 3.30 6.04 -0.82
CA SER A 89 3.56 4.98 0.15
C SER A 89 5.04 4.90 0.53
N ILE A 90 5.94 4.86 -0.45
CA ILE A 90 7.38 4.79 -0.21
C ILE A 90 7.89 6.06 0.47
N GLY A 91 7.45 7.24 0.01
CA GLY A 91 7.83 8.52 0.63
C GLY A 91 7.36 8.62 2.08
N SER A 92 6.15 8.17 2.38
CA SER A 92 5.62 8.19 3.74
C SER A 92 6.31 7.18 4.66
N LEU A 93 6.71 6.01 4.14
CA LEU A 93 7.57 5.06 4.86
C LEU A 93 8.96 5.65 5.13
N ALA A 94 9.57 6.32 4.15
CA ALA A 94 10.87 6.96 4.32
C ALA A 94 10.80 8.03 5.43
N LEU A 95 9.77 8.89 5.39
CA LEU A 95 9.54 9.93 6.39
C LEU A 95 9.29 9.34 7.79
N SER A 96 8.45 8.31 7.89
CA SER A 96 8.19 7.63 9.16
C SER A 96 9.47 7.02 9.75
N GLY A 97 10.25 6.31 8.92
CA GLY A 97 11.51 5.68 9.34
C GLY A 97 12.58 6.70 9.76
N TYR A 98 12.67 7.83 9.06
CA TYR A 98 13.54 8.94 9.42
C TYR A 98 13.16 9.55 10.77
N ASN A 99 11.87 9.92 10.95
CA ASN A 99 11.37 10.47 12.21
C ASN A 99 11.45 9.48 13.37
N ALA A 100 11.42 8.20 13.05
CA ALA A 100 11.60 7.10 13.99
C ALA A 100 13.08 6.82 14.32
N GLU A 101 14.03 7.51 13.69
CA GLU A 101 15.48 7.32 13.85
C GLU A 101 15.93 5.87 13.55
N LEU A 102 15.35 5.25 12.52
CA LEU A 102 15.79 3.93 12.07
C LEU A 102 17.18 3.99 11.45
N ALA A 103 18.05 3.08 11.87
CA ALA A 103 19.41 2.99 11.37
C ALA A 103 19.48 2.60 9.89
N TRP A 104 20.70 2.70 9.35
CA TRP A 104 20.97 2.55 7.91
C TRP A 104 20.40 1.27 7.26
N PRO A 105 20.29 0.07 7.90
CA PRO A 105 19.77 -1.13 7.22
C PRO A 105 18.33 -0.99 6.73
N TYR A 106 17.56 -0.06 7.29
CA TYR A 106 16.19 0.23 6.87
C TYR A 106 16.13 0.70 5.41
N TYR A 107 17.02 1.61 5.00
CA TYR A 107 16.91 2.31 3.73
C TYR A 107 17.17 1.42 2.50
N PRO A 108 18.19 0.53 2.48
CA PRO A 108 18.34 -0.45 1.40
C PRO A 108 17.14 -1.38 1.24
N LEU A 109 16.53 -1.82 2.34
CA LEU A 109 15.32 -2.66 2.30
C LEU A 109 14.09 -1.88 1.83
N LEU A 110 13.98 -0.60 2.20
CA LEU A 110 12.97 0.29 1.66
C LEU A 110 13.16 0.52 0.14
N THR A 111 14.40 0.66 -0.33
CA THR A 111 14.71 0.73 -1.76
C THR A 111 14.32 -0.56 -2.48
N ALA A 112 14.59 -1.73 -1.89
CA ALA A 112 14.15 -3.01 -2.44
C ALA A 112 12.62 -3.12 -2.49
N ALA A 113 11.91 -2.64 -1.47
CA ALA A 113 10.44 -2.59 -1.46
C ALA A 113 9.90 -1.65 -2.56
N ALA A 114 10.53 -0.50 -2.76
CA ALA A 114 10.20 0.44 -3.82
C ALA A 114 10.41 -0.18 -5.21
N ALA A 115 11.54 -0.88 -5.43
CA ALA A 115 11.82 -1.58 -6.68
C ALA A 115 10.81 -2.71 -6.94
N HIS A 116 10.44 -3.47 -5.90
CA HIS A 116 9.40 -4.51 -5.99
C HIS A 116 8.04 -3.91 -6.39
N LEU A 117 7.64 -2.80 -5.77
CA LEU A 117 6.38 -2.12 -6.08
C LEU A 117 6.39 -1.54 -7.51
N ALA A 118 7.50 -0.92 -7.94
CA ALA A 118 7.68 -0.42 -9.29
C ALA A 118 7.64 -1.55 -10.33
N TRP A 119 8.22 -2.71 -10.03
CA TRP A 119 8.11 -3.92 -10.85
C TRP A 119 6.65 -4.38 -10.95
N GLN A 120 5.91 -4.45 -9.83
CA GLN A 120 4.50 -4.83 -9.86
C GLN A 120 3.68 -3.91 -10.77
N ILE A 121 3.83 -2.59 -10.60
CA ILE A 121 3.04 -1.58 -11.34
C ILE A 121 3.41 -1.52 -12.83
N SER A 122 4.70 -1.61 -13.16
CA SER A 122 5.15 -1.51 -14.56
C SER A 122 4.75 -2.75 -15.36
N THR A 123 4.90 -3.94 -14.78
CA THR A 123 4.72 -5.20 -15.50
C THR A 123 3.32 -5.80 -15.38
N VAL A 124 2.43 -5.29 -14.52
CA VAL A 124 1.07 -5.83 -14.42
C VAL A 124 0.31 -5.65 -15.73
N ASP A 125 -0.32 -6.72 -16.20
CA ASP A 125 -1.37 -6.66 -17.21
C ASP A 125 -2.73 -6.55 -16.51
N LEU A 126 -3.35 -5.38 -16.59
CA LEU A 126 -4.64 -5.09 -15.95
C LEU A 126 -5.83 -5.74 -16.67
N SER A 127 -5.61 -6.33 -17.85
CA SER A 127 -6.62 -7.11 -18.57
C SER A 127 -6.56 -8.60 -18.24
N ASP A 128 -5.44 -9.08 -17.69
CA ASP A 128 -5.26 -10.47 -17.28
C ASP A 128 -5.55 -10.67 -15.79
N ARG A 129 -6.65 -11.36 -15.50
CA ARG A 129 -7.07 -11.74 -14.15
C ARG A 129 -6.00 -12.53 -13.39
N ALA A 130 -5.33 -13.46 -14.06
CA ALA A 130 -4.32 -14.31 -13.45
C ALA A 130 -3.04 -13.52 -13.11
N ASP A 131 -2.63 -12.59 -13.99
CA ASP A 131 -1.51 -11.70 -13.70
C ASP A 131 -1.85 -10.73 -12.55
N CYS A 132 -3.03 -10.12 -12.56
CA CYS A 132 -3.52 -9.30 -11.44
C CYS A 132 -3.48 -10.05 -10.10
N ASN A 133 -3.93 -11.31 -10.08
CA ASN A 133 -3.86 -12.14 -8.88
C ASN A 133 -2.41 -12.44 -8.45
N ARG A 134 -1.52 -12.78 -9.40
CA ARG A 134 -0.10 -12.98 -9.11
C ARG A 134 0.55 -11.73 -8.50
N LYS A 135 0.24 -10.55 -9.03
CA LYS A 135 0.73 -9.26 -8.51
C LYS A 135 0.13 -8.92 -7.15
N PHE A 136 -1.13 -9.24 -6.92
CA PHE A 136 -1.75 -9.11 -5.61
C PHE A 136 -1.04 -9.99 -4.59
N VAL A 137 -0.88 -11.29 -4.86
CA VAL A 137 -0.21 -12.26 -3.96
C VAL A 137 1.25 -11.89 -3.70
N SER A 138 1.97 -11.28 -4.65
CA SER A 138 3.36 -10.87 -4.43
C SER A 138 3.51 -9.75 -3.39
N ASN A 139 2.44 -9.06 -2.98
CA ASN A 139 2.51 -8.03 -1.93
C ASN A 139 2.96 -8.57 -0.56
N LYS A 140 2.85 -9.87 -0.30
CA LYS A 140 3.48 -10.48 0.89
C LYS A 140 4.98 -10.18 0.97
N TRP A 141 5.67 -10.09 -0.16
CA TRP A 141 7.09 -9.77 -0.22
C TRP A 141 7.37 -8.29 0.02
N PHE A 142 6.50 -7.40 -0.44
CA PHE A 142 6.58 -5.98 -0.08
C PHE A 142 6.47 -5.81 1.44
N GLY A 143 5.46 -6.45 2.06
CA GLY A 143 5.29 -6.45 3.51
C GLY A 143 6.53 -7.02 4.22
N ALA A 144 7.04 -8.16 3.77
CA ALA A 144 8.23 -8.77 4.34
C ALA A 144 9.47 -7.86 4.25
N LEU A 145 9.70 -7.18 3.13
CA LEU A 145 10.80 -6.24 2.95
C LEU A 145 10.70 -5.06 3.92
N VAL A 146 9.52 -4.44 4.01
CA VAL A 146 9.28 -3.30 4.93
C VAL A 146 9.43 -3.74 6.39
N SER A 147 8.81 -4.84 6.79
CA SER A 147 8.91 -5.35 8.17
C SER A 147 10.35 -5.74 8.54
N SER A 148 11.08 -6.40 7.64
CA SER A 148 12.50 -6.73 7.85
C SER A 148 13.35 -5.47 7.96
N GLY A 149 13.05 -4.45 7.14
CA GLY A 149 13.72 -3.16 7.19
C GLY A 149 13.53 -2.47 8.54
N ILE A 150 12.29 -2.44 9.04
CA ILE A 150 11.98 -1.87 10.36
C ILE A 150 12.72 -2.63 11.46
N LEU A 151 12.68 -3.97 11.44
CA LEU A 151 13.34 -4.81 12.44
C LEU A 151 14.86 -4.59 12.46
N LEU A 152 15.53 -4.72 11.31
CA LEU A 152 16.98 -4.56 11.20
C LEU A 152 17.42 -3.12 11.46
N GLY A 153 16.63 -2.14 11.01
CA GLY A 153 16.84 -0.74 11.33
C GLY A 153 16.78 -0.49 12.83
N ARG A 154 15.83 -1.10 13.55
CA ARG A 154 15.73 -0.98 15.01
C ARG A 154 16.82 -1.71 15.78
N LEU A 155 17.26 -2.88 15.32
CA LEU A 155 18.33 -3.63 15.98
C LEU A 155 19.70 -2.97 15.83
N ALA A 156 19.86 -2.08 14.86
CA ALA A 156 21.09 -1.34 14.59
C ALA A 156 21.05 0.13 15.06
N SER A 157 19.93 0.57 15.66
CA SER A 157 19.75 1.90 16.27
C SER A 157 20.18 1.93 17.73
#